data_AF-A0A3C1SIS4-F1
#
_entry.id   AF-A0A3C1SIS4-F1
#
_cell.length_a   1.000
_cell.length_b   1.000
_cell.length_c   1.000
_cell.angle_alpha   90.00
_cell.angle_beta   90.00
_cell.angle_gamma   90.00
#
_symmetry.space_group_name_H-M   'P 1'
#
loop_
_entity.id
_entity.type
_entity.pdbx_description
1 polymer ?
#
loop_
_entity_poly.entity_id
_entity_poly.type
_entity_poly.pdbx_seq_one_letter_code
_entity_poly.pdbx_strand_id
1 'polypeptide(L)'
;DIDPNLPCLLHGDNIRIRQVLINLANNAVKFTNEGCVAIRVGFDRIDDERIMLKVTVDDTGIGIREEDLSKIFESFSQVDSTRNRNVEGTGLGLAIALKLLNLMGGEMHVKSEYGKGSSFGFTLPQTVVKHESAMKLKTQTKKIALGLMENEYVTSAFSRDCKKFGVQSVNLAKSVNLEKGIENLKGKYGSDTEVFVFLSRNYLTDSVKEFISEHKEVNAVLVSDFDVEAKLDVPHLRIVKRPLSCMNLSMLFNKDKISFENSTSHEDDIDFIAPDVHVLIVDDNLVNLTVAEGLLKPLKLKISTAQSGPEAIKKAKENKFDLILMDHMMPGMDGIEATKRIREECPGGKKIPILALTANAVEDAREQFRVAGMNDFIAKPVEVHTLVKKLKQWIPADRIRSVSDANAFGYGSEYEAVADLDVPYAIELLGSEKLFHKVLGEYHRTIASKAALIESTFKAQDWANFAVEVHALKSASCQIGALQLGDSAGLLEKAAQSGDISYIKENTAKVLEKYRQYEKVLASFDVSVDADGKQKAPASVVSAQCARIKEAAQNLDVDVLEEACSILQKYSYSVDEKRILDSLVASVQSLDLGACASLAQELDSAL
;
A
#
# COMPACT_ATOMS: atom_id res chain seq x y z
N ASP A 1 -20.88 -2.35 9.66
CA ASP A 1 -22.14 -1.74 10.14
C ASP A 1 -21.85 -0.27 10.47
N ILE A 2 -22.19 0.68 9.60
CA ILE A 2 -21.83 2.09 9.79
C ILE A 2 -23.12 2.91 9.92
N ASP A 3 -23.15 3.91 10.79
CA ASP A 3 -24.24 4.90 10.84
C ASP A 3 -24.21 5.79 9.59
N PRO A 4 -25.26 5.78 8.73
CA PRO A 4 -25.31 6.58 7.51
C PRO A 4 -25.22 8.07 7.78
N ASN A 5 -25.58 8.53 8.97
CA ASN A 5 -25.56 9.95 9.32
C ASN A 5 -24.20 10.43 9.80
N LEU A 6 -23.19 9.55 9.82
CA LEU A 6 -21.82 9.93 10.17
C LEU A 6 -21.34 11.07 9.25
N PRO A 7 -20.79 12.17 9.80
CA PRO A 7 -20.25 13.27 9.01
C PRO A 7 -19.15 12.80 8.05
N CYS A 8 -19.08 13.39 6.87
CA CYS A 8 -18.16 12.97 5.82
C CYS A 8 -16.71 13.39 6.05
N LEU A 9 -16.45 14.35 6.96
CA LEU A 9 -15.10 14.76 7.31
C LEU A 9 -14.97 15.14 8.78
N LEU A 10 -14.05 14.47 9.46
CA LEU A 10 -13.68 14.68 10.86
C LEU A 10 -12.23 15.15 10.95
N HIS A 11 -11.90 15.86 12.02
CA HIS A 11 -10.55 16.29 12.34
C HIS A 11 -9.92 15.36 13.39
N GLY A 12 -8.88 14.63 12.99
CA GLY A 12 -8.16 13.69 13.85
C GLY A 12 -6.97 13.05 13.14
N ASP A 13 -6.24 12.19 13.86
CA ASP A 13 -5.12 11.41 13.31
C ASP A 13 -5.62 10.10 12.70
N ASN A 14 -5.82 10.10 11.38
CA ASN A 14 -6.33 8.94 10.66
C ASN A 14 -5.40 7.72 10.74
N ILE A 15 -4.08 7.93 10.82
CA ILE A 15 -3.08 6.86 10.90
C ILE A 15 -3.22 6.13 12.24
N ARG A 16 -3.30 6.88 13.34
CA ARG A 16 -3.41 6.29 14.69
C ARG A 16 -4.77 5.67 14.93
N ILE A 17 -5.85 6.28 14.47
CA ILE A 17 -7.20 5.69 14.55
C ILE A 17 -7.26 4.38 13.75
N ARG A 18 -6.69 4.36 12.54
CA ARG A 18 -6.56 3.14 11.71
C ARG A 18 -5.73 2.08 12.43
N GLN A 19 -4.61 2.46 13.05
CA GLN A 19 -3.75 1.54 13.80
C GLN A 19 -4.51 0.85 14.96
N VAL A 20 -5.30 1.62 15.73
CA VAL A 20 -6.16 1.08 16.80
C VAL A 20 -7.18 0.11 16.21
N LEU A 21 -7.89 0.51 15.15
CA LEU A 21 -8.91 -0.32 14.51
C LEU A 21 -8.35 -1.63 13.96
N ILE A 22 -7.22 -1.58 13.24
CA ILE A 22 -6.55 -2.77 12.70
C ILE A 22 -6.14 -3.70 13.85
N ASN A 23 -5.64 -3.16 14.95
CA ASN A 23 -5.27 -3.98 16.10
C ASN A 23 -6.47 -4.76 16.66
N LEU A 24 -7.61 -4.09 16.86
CA LEU A 24 -8.83 -4.72 17.35
C LEU A 24 -9.39 -5.74 16.34
N ALA A 25 -9.41 -5.40 15.05
CA ALA A 25 -9.88 -6.28 13.98
C ALA A 25 -9.03 -7.54 13.83
N ASN A 26 -7.70 -7.40 13.85
CA ASN A 26 -6.78 -8.53 13.77
C ASN A 26 -6.96 -9.47 14.97
N ASN A 27 -7.14 -8.94 16.18
CA ASN A 27 -7.42 -9.77 17.35
C ASN A 27 -8.75 -10.53 17.18
N ALA A 28 -9.82 -9.84 16.76
CA ALA A 28 -11.12 -10.46 16.54
C ALA A 28 -11.06 -11.61 15.52
N VAL A 29 -10.37 -11.43 14.39
CA VAL A 29 -10.18 -12.48 13.37
C VAL A 29 -9.33 -13.62 13.93
N LYS A 30 -8.22 -13.30 14.61
CA LYS A 30 -7.29 -14.28 15.18
C LYS A 30 -7.94 -15.22 16.19
N PHE A 31 -8.92 -14.74 16.95
CA PHE A 31 -9.59 -15.51 18.02
C PHE A 31 -10.97 -16.05 17.63
N THR A 32 -11.37 -15.88 16.36
CA THR A 32 -12.64 -16.39 15.82
C THR A 32 -12.37 -17.41 14.73
N ASN A 33 -12.42 -18.69 15.07
CA ASN A 33 -12.23 -19.77 14.09
C ASN A 33 -13.43 -19.92 13.15
N GLU A 34 -14.64 -19.84 13.70
CA GLU A 34 -15.90 -19.91 12.96
C GLU A 34 -16.87 -18.85 13.47
N GLY A 35 -17.67 -18.27 12.57
CA GLY A 35 -18.71 -17.31 12.91
C GLY A 35 -18.53 -15.97 12.21
N CYS A 36 -18.58 -14.88 12.96
CA CYS A 36 -18.64 -13.53 12.40
C CYS A 36 -17.75 -12.56 13.19
N VAL A 37 -17.04 -11.71 12.46
CA VAL A 37 -16.43 -10.48 12.97
C VAL A 37 -17.17 -9.31 12.34
N ALA A 38 -17.67 -8.40 13.18
CA ALA A 38 -18.47 -7.25 12.77
C ALA A 38 -17.85 -5.95 13.30
N ILE A 39 -17.43 -5.09 12.37
CA ILE A 39 -17.00 -3.73 12.69
C ILE A 39 -18.22 -2.81 12.68
N ARG A 40 -18.45 -2.09 13.78
CA ARG A 40 -19.50 -1.09 13.92
C ARG A 40 -18.92 0.29 14.13
N VAL A 41 -19.47 1.27 13.43
CA VAL A 41 -19.08 2.68 13.56
C VAL A 41 -20.33 3.52 13.71
N GLY A 42 -20.44 4.24 14.81
CA GLY A 42 -21.52 5.18 15.09
C GLY A 42 -20.97 6.42 15.79
N PHE A 43 -21.87 7.30 16.21
CA PHE A 43 -21.48 8.50 16.95
C PHE A 43 -22.63 9.03 17.79
N ASP A 44 -22.29 9.78 18.85
CA ASP A 44 -23.22 10.67 19.52
C ASP A 44 -22.79 12.12 19.27
N ARG A 45 -23.74 13.06 19.23
CA ARG A 45 -23.39 14.48 19.23
C ARG A 45 -22.98 14.92 20.63
N ILE A 46 -21.85 15.61 20.74
CA ILE A 46 -21.42 16.25 21.99
C ILE A 46 -21.98 17.68 22.00
N ASP A 47 -21.73 18.41 20.92
CA ASP A 47 -22.20 19.78 20.67
C ASP A 47 -22.32 20.01 19.15
N ASP A 48 -22.49 21.26 18.73
CA ASP A 48 -22.66 21.62 17.31
C ASP A 48 -21.40 21.36 16.47
N GLU A 49 -20.21 21.38 17.06
CA GLU A 49 -18.92 21.25 16.35
C GLU A 49 -18.27 19.89 16.57
N ARG A 50 -18.70 19.11 17.58
CA ARG A 50 -18.04 17.87 17.99
C ARG A 50 -18.98 16.69 18.12
N ILE A 51 -18.45 15.52 17.77
CA ILE A 51 -19.10 14.23 17.98
C ILE A 51 -18.23 13.33 18.86
N MET A 52 -18.86 12.39 19.55
CA MET A 52 -18.19 11.25 20.15
C MET A 52 -18.25 10.10 19.15
N LEU A 53 -17.15 9.85 18.45
CA LEU A 53 -17.02 8.70 17.55
C LEU A 53 -17.03 7.43 18.39
N LYS A 54 -17.85 6.45 18.01
CA LYS A 54 -17.95 5.14 18.67
C LYS A 54 -17.62 4.05 17.68
N VAL A 55 -16.58 3.28 17.97
CA VAL A 55 -16.16 2.15 17.13
C VAL A 55 -16.18 0.89 17.97
N THR A 56 -16.76 -0.18 17.44
CA THR A 56 -16.74 -1.51 18.05
C THR A 56 -16.34 -2.56 17.02
N VAL A 57 -15.66 -3.60 17.48
CA VAL A 57 -15.30 -4.81 16.77
C VAL A 57 -15.87 -5.94 17.61
N ASP A 58 -16.97 -6.51 17.12
CA ASP A 58 -17.62 -7.65 17.75
C ASP A 58 -17.17 -8.94 17.07
N ASP A 59 -16.87 -9.96 17.85
CA ASP A 59 -16.51 -11.28 17.39
C ASP A 59 -17.37 -12.34 18.08
N THR A 60 -17.61 -13.45 17.38
CA THR A 60 -18.29 -14.63 17.94
C THR A 60 -17.30 -15.72 18.33
N GLY A 61 -16.05 -15.34 18.62
CA GLY A 61 -14.95 -16.25 18.88
C GLY A 61 -14.99 -16.85 20.28
N ILE A 62 -13.81 -17.26 20.77
CA ILE A 62 -13.68 -17.96 22.06
C ILE A 62 -14.07 -17.13 23.28
N GLY A 63 -14.12 -15.80 23.16
CA GLY A 63 -14.31 -14.90 24.30
C GLY A 63 -13.19 -14.97 25.33
N ILE A 64 -13.31 -14.16 26.39
CA ILE A 64 -12.33 -13.98 27.46
C ILE A 64 -13.04 -14.23 28.80
N ARG A 65 -12.35 -14.89 29.73
CA ARG A 65 -12.87 -15.09 31.09
C ARG A 65 -12.80 -13.80 31.88
N GLU A 66 -13.78 -13.59 32.77
CA GLU A 66 -13.88 -12.39 33.59
C GLU A 66 -12.61 -12.12 34.42
N GLU A 67 -11.99 -13.19 34.94
CA GLU A 67 -10.75 -13.14 35.73
C GLU A 67 -9.50 -12.67 34.96
N ASP A 68 -9.55 -12.68 33.63
CA ASP A 68 -8.44 -12.31 32.76
C ASP A 68 -8.64 -10.96 32.07
N LEU A 69 -9.85 -10.38 32.13
CA LEU A 69 -10.18 -9.09 31.50
C LEU A 69 -9.30 -7.94 31.99
N SER A 70 -8.85 -7.96 33.24
CA SER A 70 -7.97 -6.90 33.76
C SER A 70 -6.54 -7.01 33.22
N LYS A 71 -6.11 -8.20 32.82
CA LYS A 71 -4.72 -8.49 32.42
C LYS A 71 -4.44 -8.24 30.94
N ILE A 72 -5.47 -8.16 30.09
CA ILE A 72 -5.30 -8.06 28.62
C ILE A 72 -4.73 -6.71 28.15
N PHE A 73 -4.77 -5.68 29.01
CA PHE A 73 -4.19 -4.37 28.73
C PHE A 73 -2.76 -4.21 29.27
N GLU A 74 -2.25 -5.20 30.00
CA GLU A 74 -0.88 -5.21 30.49
C GLU A 74 0.08 -5.59 29.36
N SER A 75 1.17 -4.83 29.23
CA SER A 75 2.22 -5.13 28.25
C SER A 75 2.78 -6.53 28.46
N PHE A 76 2.93 -7.30 27.38
CA PHE A 76 3.47 -8.66 27.38
C PHE A 76 2.58 -9.73 28.06
N SER A 77 1.33 -9.37 28.37
CA SER A 77 0.37 -10.33 28.90
C SER A 77 -0.28 -11.13 27.76
N GLN A 78 -0.18 -12.45 27.83
CA GLN A 78 -0.96 -13.37 27.00
C GLN A 78 -1.82 -14.24 27.92
N VAL A 79 -3.12 -14.20 27.70
CA VAL A 79 -4.07 -15.05 28.41
C VAL A 79 -4.10 -16.42 27.70
N ASP A 80 -3.98 -17.51 28.47
CA ASP A 80 -4.05 -18.92 28.03
C ASP A 80 -2.95 -19.41 27.04
N SER A 81 -1.67 -19.23 27.40
CA SER A 81 -0.50 -19.71 26.64
C SER A 81 -0.40 -21.24 26.47
N THR A 82 -1.13 -22.03 27.25
CA THR A 82 -1.09 -23.50 27.21
C THR A 82 -2.05 -24.15 26.21
N ARG A 83 -3.19 -23.51 25.89
CA ARG A 83 -4.18 -24.00 24.91
C ARG A 83 -4.09 -23.30 23.55
N ASN A 84 -3.59 -22.08 23.49
CA ASN A 84 -3.44 -21.28 22.27
C ASN A 84 -2.01 -21.32 21.69
N ARG A 85 -1.33 -22.47 21.75
CA ARG A 85 0.06 -22.64 21.27
C ARG A 85 0.28 -22.27 19.80
N ASN A 86 -0.79 -22.22 18.99
CA ASN A 86 -0.72 -21.91 17.56
C ASN A 86 -1.03 -20.44 17.22
N VAL A 87 -1.24 -19.57 18.22
CA VAL A 87 -1.83 -18.24 18.04
C VAL A 87 -0.81 -17.16 18.49
N GLU A 88 0.25 -16.96 17.71
CA GLU A 88 1.39 -16.07 18.01
C GLU A 88 1.04 -14.57 18.10
N GLY A 89 1.60 -13.84 19.07
CA GLY A 89 1.49 -12.37 19.15
C GLY A 89 2.24 -11.77 20.34
N THR A 90 2.78 -10.56 20.23
CA THR A 90 3.70 -9.98 21.24
C THR A 90 3.04 -9.58 22.58
N GLY A 91 1.70 -9.62 22.68
CA GLY A 91 0.97 -9.12 23.86
C GLY A 91 1.04 -7.59 24.04
N LEU A 92 1.54 -6.85 23.04
CA LEU A 92 1.70 -5.39 23.11
C LEU A 92 0.59 -4.62 22.39
N GLY A 93 -0.17 -5.28 21.51
CA GLY A 93 -1.12 -4.62 20.60
C GLY A 93 -2.16 -3.75 21.31
N LEU A 94 -2.85 -4.32 22.31
CA LEU A 94 -3.87 -3.60 23.08
C LEU A 94 -3.27 -2.50 23.97
N ALA A 95 -2.09 -2.72 24.56
CA ALA A 95 -1.41 -1.72 25.37
C ALA A 95 -1.00 -0.48 24.54
N ILE A 96 -0.51 -0.70 23.31
CA ILE A 96 -0.20 0.38 22.37
C ILE A 96 -1.47 1.09 21.94
N ALA A 97 -2.52 0.35 21.57
CA ALA A 97 -3.80 0.92 21.15
C ALA A 97 -4.43 1.79 22.25
N LEU A 98 -4.38 1.35 23.51
CA LEU A 98 -4.84 2.13 24.67
C LEU A 98 -4.02 3.41 24.85
N LYS A 99 -2.69 3.33 24.77
CA LYS A 99 -1.82 4.51 24.88
C LYS A 99 -2.10 5.53 23.79
N LEU A 100 -2.28 5.08 22.54
CA LEU A 100 -2.64 5.95 21.42
C LEU A 100 -4.00 6.61 21.61
N LEU A 101 -5.02 5.86 22.03
CA LEU A 101 -6.35 6.41 22.31
C LEU A 101 -6.31 7.47 23.41
N ASN A 102 -5.61 7.20 24.51
CA ASN A 102 -5.49 8.15 25.61
C ASN A 102 -4.83 9.46 25.16
N LEU A 103 -3.80 9.39 24.30
CA LEU A 103 -3.16 10.58 23.72
C LEU A 103 -4.12 11.40 22.84
N MET A 104 -5.10 10.74 22.22
CA MET A 104 -6.14 11.40 21.42
C MET A 104 -7.39 11.79 22.26
N GLY A 105 -7.35 11.62 23.59
CA GLY A 105 -8.47 11.92 24.48
C GLY A 105 -9.64 10.93 24.37
N GLY A 106 -9.39 9.72 23.85
CA GLY A 106 -10.36 8.65 23.74
C GLY A 106 -10.26 7.63 24.87
N GLU A 107 -11.22 6.72 24.90
CA GLU A 107 -11.32 5.63 25.88
C GLU A 107 -11.54 4.30 25.17
N MET A 108 -10.96 3.22 25.70
CA MET A 108 -11.19 1.86 25.21
C MET A 108 -12.22 1.16 26.08
N HIS A 109 -13.07 0.34 25.46
CA HIS A 109 -14.08 -0.47 26.13
C HIS A 109 -13.99 -1.93 25.66
N VAL A 110 -14.24 -2.85 26.59
CA VAL A 110 -14.27 -4.28 26.32
C VAL A 110 -15.45 -4.92 27.05
N LYS A 111 -16.14 -5.81 26.35
CA LYS A 111 -17.13 -6.74 26.92
C LYS A 111 -16.85 -8.10 26.32
N SER A 112 -16.70 -9.12 27.14
CA SER A 112 -16.45 -10.46 26.64
C SER A 112 -17.11 -11.49 27.53
N GLU A 113 -17.61 -12.56 26.92
CA GLU A 113 -18.12 -13.71 27.63
C GLU A 113 -17.48 -14.98 27.04
N TYR A 114 -16.85 -15.77 27.91
CA TYR A 114 -16.15 -16.97 27.50
C TYR A 114 -17.08 -17.96 26.79
N GLY A 115 -16.70 -18.37 25.58
CA GLY A 115 -17.46 -19.23 24.68
C GLY A 115 -18.54 -18.54 23.85
N LYS A 116 -18.77 -17.23 24.02
CA LYS A 116 -19.75 -16.46 23.23
C LYS A 116 -19.15 -15.37 22.36
N GLY A 117 -17.88 -15.00 22.59
CA GLY A 117 -17.14 -14.00 21.85
C GLY A 117 -16.89 -12.71 22.63
N SER A 118 -16.34 -11.71 21.94
CA SER A 118 -15.98 -10.42 22.55
C SER A 118 -16.49 -9.23 21.74
N SER A 119 -16.59 -8.09 22.40
CA SER A 119 -16.86 -6.78 21.83
C SER A 119 -15.79 -5.85 22.37
N PHE A 120 -14.84 -5.51 21.51
CA PHE A 120 -13.81 -4.51 21.79
C PHE A 120 -14.15 -3.23 21.07
N GLY A 121 -13.89 -2.08 21.67
CA GLY A 121 -14.05 -0.85 20.94
C GLY A 121 -13.45 0.34 21.64
N PHE A 122 -13.68 1.50 21.06
CA PHE A 122 -13.27 2.76 21.65
C PHE A 122 -14.28 3.87 21.39
N THR A 123 -14.18 4.90 22.22
CA THR A 123 -14.86 6.17 22.02
C THR A 123 -13.82 7.27 21.87
N LEU A 124 -14.02 8.17 20.92
CA LEU A 124 -13.05 9.21 20.60
C LEU A 124 -13.76 10.53 20.27
N PRO A 125 -13.51 11.63 21.00
CA PRO A 125 -14.04 12.93 20.62
C PRO A 125 -13.41 13.38 19.29
N GLN A 126 -14.24 13.84 18.36
CA GLN A 126 -13.82 14.31 17.04
C GLN A 126 -14.52 15.62 16.70
N THR A 127 -13.75 16.60 16.22
CA THR A 127 -14.33 17.82 15.65
C THR A 127 -14.81 17.53 14.23
N VAL A 128 -16.00 18.01 13.90
CA VAL A 128 -16.59 17.85 12.57
C VAL A 128 -16.11 18.98 11.68
N VAL A 129 -15.47 18.65 10.57
CA VAL A 129 -15.04 19.63 9.56
C VAL A 129 -16.15 19.85 8.54
N LYS A 130 -16.87 18.77 8.20
CA LYS A 130 -18.00 18.83 7.25
C LYS A 130 -19.17 17.99 7.75
N HIS A 131 -20.28 18.65 8.07
CA HIS A 131 -21.47 18.05 8.68
C HIS A 131 -22.34 17.22 7.73
N GLU A 132 -22.11 17.31 6.41
CA GLU A 132 -22.84 16.48 5.46
C GLU A 132 -22.57 15.00 5.72
N SER A 133 -23.61 14.17 5.62
CA SER A 133 -23.47 12.73 5.72
C SER A 133 -22.63 12.18 4.55
N ALA A 134 -21.72 11.26 4.86
CA ALA A 134 -20.92 10.57 3.85
C ALA A 134 -21.75 9.66 2.92
N MET A 135 -22.95 9.27 3.32
CA MET A 135 -23.75 8.20 2.71
C MET A 135 -25.17 8.67 2.33
N LYS A 136 -25.35 9.96 2.05
CA LYS A 136 -26.67 10.50 1.70
C LYS A 136 -27.15 9.94 0.36
N LEU A 137 -28.39 9.45 0.32
CA LEU A 137 -29.05 9.09 -0.93
C LEU A 137 -29.42 10.35 -1.72
N LYS A 138 -29.02 10.40 -3.00
CA LYS A 138 -29.24 11.54 -3.91
C LYS A 138 -30.68 11.65 -4.37
N THR A 139 -31.38 10.52 -4.52
CA THR A 139 -32.74 10.45 -5.07
C THR A 139 -33.73 9.88 -4.05
N GLN A 140 -34.95 10.41 -4.05
CA GLN A 140 -36.06 9.91 -3.23
C GLN A 140 -36.91 8.85 -3.95
N THR A 141 -36.43 8.32 -5.09
CA THR A 141 -37.07 7.18 -5.77
C THR A 141 -37.20 6.01 -4.79
N LYS A 142 -38.34 5.29 -4.86
CA LYS A 142 -38.54 4.09 -4.05
C LYS A 142 -37.56 3.02 -4.53
N LYS A 143 -36.88 2.39 -3.59
CA LYS A 143 -35.88 1.36 -3.85
C LYS A 143 -36.24 0.10 -3.08
N ILE A 144 -36.03 -1.05 -3.71
CA ILE A 144 -36.14 -2.37 -3.08
C ILE A 144 -34.86 -3.15 -3.36
N ALA A 145 -34.35 -3.85 -2.35
CA ALA A 145 -33.13 -4.63 -2.43
C ALA A 145 -33.42 -6.13 -2.22
N LEU A 146 -33.07 -6.96 -3.19
CA LEU A 146 -33.29 -8.41 -3.18
C LEU A 146 -31.97 -9.10 -2.88
N GLY A 147 -31.93 -9.90 -1.82
CA GLY A 147 -30.75 -10.68 -1.45
C GLY A 147 -30.90 -12.14 -1.85
N LEU A 148 -29.94 -12.66 -2.61
CA LEU A 148 -29.71 -14.08 -2.87
C LEU A 148 -28.33 -14.43 -2.32
N MET A 149 -28.27 -14.63 -1.01
CA MET A 149 -27.03 -14.87 -0.28
C MET A 149 -27.26 -15.99 0.72
N GLU A 150 -26.30 -16.91 0.82
CA GLU A 150 -26.42 -18.11 1.67
C GLU A 150 -26.08 -17.79 3.13
N ASN A 151 -25.09 -16.93 3.36
CA ASN A 151 -24.59 -16.65 4.70
C ASN A 151 -25.61 -15.80 5.50
N GLU A 152 -26.06 -16.33 6.64
CA GLU A 152 -27.07 -15.69 7.48
C GLU A 152 -26.56 -14.40 8.14
N TYR A 153 -25.27 -14.32 8.50
CA TYR A 153 -24.67 -13.10 9.04
C TYR A 153 -24.66 -11.99 8.00
N VAL A 154 -24.24 -12.30 6.76
CA VAL A 154 -24.23 -11.37 5.63
C VAL A 154 -25.65 -10.90 5.30
N THR A 155 -26.60 -11.83 5.22
CA THR A 155 -28.01 -11.53 4.95
C THR A 155 -28.63 -10.62 6.02
N SER A 156 -28.33 -10.92 7.29
CA SER A 156 -28.84 -10.14 8.42
C SER A 156 -28.22 -8.74 8.43
N ALA A 157 -26.91 -8.62 8.19
CA ALA A 157 -26.21 -7.35 8.07
C ALA A 157 -26.76 -6.51 6.90
N PHE A 158 -26.90 -7.13 5.72
CA PHE A 158 -27.49 -6.51 4.54
C PHE A 158 -28.88 -5.93 4.82
N SER A 159 -29.76 -6.72 5.45
CA SER A 159 -31.13 -6.28 5.76
C SER A 159 -31.16 -5.13 6.77
N ARG A 160 -30.29 -5.18 7.79
CA ARG A 160 -30.13 -4.07 8.74
C ARG A 160 -29.64 -2.81 8.04
N ASP A 161 -28.64 -2.94 7.17
CA ASP A 161 -28.03 -1.79 6.51
C ASP A 161 -28.97 -1.16 5.47
N CYS A 162 -29.71 -1.96 4.69
CA CYS A 162 -30.78 -1.45 3.81
C CYS A 162 -31.84 -0.66 4.59
N LYS A 163 -32.26 -1.16 5.76
CA LYS A 163 -33.26 -0.49 6.60
C LYS A 163 -32.80 0.90 7.05
N LYS A 164 -31.50 1.11 7.31
CA LYS A 164 -30.98 2.43 7.69
C LYS A 164 -31.12 3.47 6.59
N PHE A 165 -31.16 3.03 5.33
CA PHE A 165 -31.43 3.89 4.17
C PHE A 165 -32.93 4.01 3.85
N GLY A 166 -33.82 3.42 4.65
CA GLY A 166 -35.24 3.33 4.34
C GLY A 166 -35.55 2.42 3.14
N VAL A 167 -34.60 1.58 2.73
CA VAL A 167 -34.76 0.64 1.60
C VAL A 167 -35.28 -0.68 2.14
N GLN A 168 -36.39 -1.16 1.57
CA GLN A 168 -36.93 -2.46 1.94
C GLN A 168 -36.05 -3.57 1.35
N SER A 169 -35.61 -4.52 2.18
CA SER A 169 -34.90 -5.71 1.74
C SER A 169 -35.78 -6.97 1.76
N VAL A 170 -35.55 -7.89 0.83
CA VAL A 170 -36.20 -9.21 0.76
C VAL A 170 -35.14 -10.27 0.49
N ASN A 171 -35.07 -11.32 1.33
CA ASN A 171 -34.20 -12.47 1.07
C ASN A 171 -34.95 -13.53 0.24
N LEU A 172 -34.43 -13.85 -0.94
CA LEU A 172 -35.00 -14.82 -1.89
C LEU A 172 -34.23 -16.15 -1.94
N ALA A 173 -33.17 -16.30 -1.14
CA ALA A 173 -32.30 -17.49 -1.13
C ALA A 173 -33.06 -18.81 -0.87
N LYS A 174 -34.21 -18.76 -0.18
CA LYS A 174 -35.04 -19.94 0.14
C LYS A 174 -36.12 -20.27 -0.90
N SER A 175 -36.29 -19.46 -1.95
CA SER A 175 -37.35 -19.64 -2.96
C SER A 175 -36.85 -19.68 -4.42
N VAL A 176 -35.53 -19.54 -4.63
CA VAL A 176 -34.71 -19.70 -5.86
C VAL A 176 -35.43 -19.59 -7.21
N ASN A 177 -36.24 -18.56 -7.39
CA ASN A 177 -36.66 -18.11 -8.72
C ASN A 177 -36.66 -16.58 -8.71
N LEU A 178 -35.61 -16.02 -9.32
CA LEU A 178 -35.35 -14.57 -9.36
C LEU A 178 -36.45 -13.84 -10.15
N GLU A 179 -36.87 -14.40 -11.28
CA GLU A 179 -37.92 -13.88 -12.15
C GLU A 179 -39.24 -13.72 -11.39
N LYS A 180 -39.74 -14.80 -10.77
CA LYS A 180 -40.95 -14.77 -9.92
C LYS A 180 -40.80 -13.80 -8.75
N GLY A 181 -39.60 -13.71 -8.17
CA GLY A 181 -39.31 -12.76 -7.10
C GLY A 181 -39.52 -11.31 -7.55
N ILE A 182 -38.99 -10.95 -8.71
CA ILE A 182 -39.09 -9.61 -9.28
C ILE A 182 -40.52 -9.29 -9.74
N GLU A 183 -41.20 -10.23 -10.42
CA GLU A 183 -42.60 -10.05 -10.87
C GLU A 183 -43.56 -9.79 -9.70
N ASN A 184 -43.47 -10.62 -8.64
CA ASN A 184 -44.28 -10.46 -7.44
C ASN A 184 -44.09 -9.08 -6.78
N LEU A 185 -42.89 -8.50 -6.89
CA LEU A 185 -42.59 -7.20 -6.33
C LEU A 185 -43.02 -6.05 -7.22
N LYS A 186 -42.81 -6.13 -8.54
CA LYS A 186 -43.33 -5.14 -9.49
C LYS A 186 -44.85 -5.00 -9.36
N GLY A 187 -45.57 -6.11 -9.16
CA GLY A 187 -47.01 -6.11 -8.89
C GLY A 187 -47.44 -5.42 -7.58
N LYS A 188 -46.53 -5.29 -6.60
CA LYS A 188 -46.82 -4.72 -5.27
C LYS A 188 -46.44 -3.24 -5.12
N TYR A 189 -45.45 -2.76 -5.88
CA TYR A 189 -44.86 -1.42 -5.67
C TYR A 189 -44.91 -0.49 -6.89
N GLY A 190 -45.45 -0.95 -8.03
CA GLY A 190 -45.64 -0.13 -9.24
C GLY A 190 -44.35 0.13 -10.03
N SER A 191 -44.47 0.82 -11.17
CA SER A 191 -43.39 1.08 -12.13
C SER A 191 -42.30 2.04 -11.62
N ASP A 192 -42.58 2.84 -10.59
CA ASP A 192 -41.68 3.90 -10.09
C ASP A 192 -40.71 3.39 -9.01
N THR A 193 -40.56 2.06 -8.89
CA THR A 193 -39.70 1.42 -7.89
C THR A 193 -38.47 0.82 -8.55
N GLU A 194 -37.30 1.25 -8.10
CA GLU A 194 -36.03 0.70 -8.55
C GLU A 194 -35.72 -0.60 -7.81
N VAL A 195 -35.39 -1.64 -8.57
CA VAL A 195 -35.06 -2.96 -8.02
C VAL A 195 -33.56 -3.18 -8.09
N PHE A 196 -32.97 -3.52 -6.95
CA PHE A 196 -31.58 -3.93 -6.82
C PHE A 196 -31.52 -5.41 -6.46
N VAL A 197 -30.66 -6.18 -7.13
CA VAL A 197 -30.51 -7.62 -6.89
C VAL A 197 -29.07 -7.88 -6.47
N PHE A 198 -28.89 -8.34 -5.24
CA PHE A 198 -27.61 -8.70 -4.64
C PHE A 198 -27.52 -10.22 -4.59
N LEU A 199 -26.56 -10.80 -5.29
CA LEU A 199 -26.40 -12.24 -5.37
C LEU A 199 -24.98 -12.68 -5.03
N SER A 200 -24.84 -13.82 -4.36
CA SER A 200 -23.55 -14.52 -4.22
C SER A 200 -23.24 -15.34 -5.47
N ARG A 201 -21.97 -15.70 -5.67
CA ARG A 201 -21.51 -16.44 -6.86
C ARG A 201 -22.30 -17.72 -7.16
N ASN A 202 -22.67 -18.47 -6.12
CA ASN A 202 -23.44 -19.71 -6.24
C ASN A 202 -24.82 -19.51 -6.90
N TYR A 203 -25.37 -18.30 -6.85
CA TYR A 203 -26.66 -17.97 -7.47
C TYR A 203 -26.52 -17.37 -8.88
N LEU A 204 -25.30 -17.18 -9.39
CA LEU A 204 -25.04 -16.68 -10.75
C LEU A 204 -25.05 -17.84 -11.77
N THR A 205 -26.18 -18.53 -11.88
CA THR A 205 -26.39 -19.57 -12.90
C THR A 205 -26.57 -18.96 -14.29
N ASP A 206 -26.44 -19.74 -15.36
CA ASP A 206 -26.58 -19.22 -16.73
C ASP A 206 -27.96 -18.62 -17.01
N SER A 207 -29.02 -19.23 -16.46
CA SER A 207 -30.38 -18.66 -16.52
C SER A 207 -30.48 -17.29 -15.81
N VAL A 208 -29.78 -17.10 -14.68
CA VAL A 208 -29.75 -15.81 -13.99
C VAL A 208 -28.93 -14.78 -14.77
N LYS A 209 -27.82 -15.19 -15.41
CA LYS A 209 -27.03 -14.31 -16.28
C LYS A 209 -27.83 -13.83 -17.49
N GLU A 210 -28.56 -14.74 -18.14
CA GLU A 210 -29.44 -14.45 -19.27
C GLU A 210 -30.53 -13.45 -18.84
N PHE A 211 -31.22 -13.73 -17.73
CA PHE A 211 -32.20 -12.81 -17.15
C PHE A 211 -31.64 -11.41 -16.89
N ILE A 212 -30.46 -11.30 -16.25
CA ILE A 212 -29.83 -10.00 -15.98
C ILE A 212 -29.50 -9.26 -17.28
N SER A 213 -29.08 -10.00 -18.31
CA SER A 213 -28.73 -9.44 -19.62
C SER A 213 -29.94 -8.90 -20.39
N GLU A 214 -31.10 -9.56 -20.24
CA GLU A 214 -32.36 -9.17 -20.88
C GLU A 214 -33.08 -8.03 -20.14
N HIS A 215 -32.95 -7.96 -18.81
CA HIS A 215 -33.66 -7.00 -17.95
C HIS A 215 -32.77 -5.83 -17.49
N LYS A 216 -32.48 -4.89 -18.41
CA LYS A 216 -31.63 -3.71 -18.15
C LYS A 216 -32.16 -2.77 -17.07
N GLU A 217 -33.44 -2.86 -16.71
CA GLU A 217 -34.04 -2.08 -15.63
C GLU A 217 -33.62 -2.58 -14.23
N VAL A 218 -33.07 -3.80 -14.13
CA VAL A 218 -32.64 -4.41 -12.88
C VAL A 218 -31.20 -3.99 -12.56
N ASN A 219 -30.98 -3.50 -11.34
CA ASN A 219 -29.64 -3.15 -10.87
C ASN A 219 -29.01 -4.38 -10.20
N ALA A 220 -28.39 -5.25 -11.00
CA ALA A 220 -27.77 -6.47 -10.52
C ALA A 220 -26.37 -6.25 -9.94
N VAL A 221 -26.09 -6.92 -8.82
CA VAL A 221 -24.89 -6.78 -8.00
C VAL A 221 -24.41 -8.15 -7.55
N LEU A 222 -23.25 -8.57 -8.05
CA LEU A 222 -22.56 -9.75 -7.55
C LEU A 222 -21.73 -9.40 -6.32
N VAL A 223 -22.04 -10.03 -5.19
CA VAL A 223 -21.25 -9.94 -3.96
C VAL A 223 -20.23 -11.07 -3.97
N SER A 224 -18.98 -10.74 -4.32
CA SER A 224 -17.86 -11.69 -4.48
C SER A 224 -16.94 -11.68 -3.26
N ASP A 225 -16.24 -12.78 -3.01
CA ASP A 225 -15.16 -12.83 -2.03
C ASP A 225 -13.96 -11.98 -2.49
N PHE A 226 -13.15 -11.54 -1.52
CA PHE A 226 -12.05 -10.58 -1.73
C PHE A 226 -11.04 -11.10 -2.76
N ASP A 227 -10.63 -12.37 -2.64
CA ASP A 227 -9.54 -13.00 -3.40
C ASP A 227 -9.95 -13.51 -4.79
N VAL A 228 -11.22 -13.41 -5.17
CA VAL A 228 -11.72 -13.98 -6.43
C VAL A 228 -11.75 -12.91 -7.52
N GLU A 229 -10.83 -12.98 -8.49
CA GLU A 229 -10.97 -12.26 -9.76
C GLU A 229 -12.12 -12.87 -10.57
N ALA A 230 -13.11 -12.04 -10.91
CA ALA A 230 -14.25 -12.47 -11.70
C ALA A 230 -14.32 -11.63 -12.97
N LYS A 231 -13.71 -12.11 -14.06
CA LYS A 231 -14.10 -11.67 -15.40
C LYS A 231 -15.45 -12.30 -15.71
N LEU A 232 -16.48 -11.48 -15.85
CA LEU A 232 -17.85 -11.92 -16.13
C LEU A 232 -18.35 -11.19 -17.37
N ASP A 233 -18.71 -11.97 -18.38
CA ASP A 233 -19.36 -11.48 -19.60
C ASP A 233 -20.88 -11.28 -19.37
N VAL A 234 -21.24 -10.50 -18.34
CA VAL A 234 -22.64 -10.15 -18.05
C VAL A 234 -22.78 -8.63 -18.11
N PRO A 235 -23.40 -8.08 -19.17
CA PRO A 235 -23.58 -6.64 -19.32
C PRO A 235 -24.33 -6.03 -18.13
N HIS A 236 -23.84 -4.90 -17.62
CA HIS A 236 -24.44 -4.12 -16.52
C HIS A 236 -24.50 -4.80 -15.14
N LEU A 237 -23.94 -6.01 -14.97
CA LEU A 237 -23.71 -6.62 -13.65
C LEU A 237 -22.58 -5.89 -12.92
N ARG A 238 -22.88 -5.31 -11.77
CA ARG A 238 -21.86 -4.67 -10.91
C ARG A 238 -21.27 -5.72 -9.98
N ILE A 239 -19.96 -5.70 -9.74
CA ILE A 239 -19.31 -6.62 -8.79
C ILE A 239 -18.93 -5.81 -7.55
N VAL A 240 -19.24 -6.31 -6.36
CA VAL A 240 -18.85 -5.75 -5.06
C VAL A 240 -18.07 -6.81 -4.30
N LYS A 241 -16.89 -6.48 -3.78
CA LYS A 241 -16.15 -7.37 -2.88
C LYS A 241 -16.75 -7.34 -1.47
N ARG A 242 -16.76 -8.48 -0.79
CA ARG A 242 -17.08 -8.55 0.64
C ARG A 242 -15.96 -7.88 1.46
N PRO A 243 -16.28 -7.22 2.59
CA PRO A 243 -17.60 -7.12 3.21
C PRO A 243 -18.50 -6.04 2.56
N LEU A 244 -19.80 -6.35 2.41
CA LEU A 244 -20.79 -5.38 1.95
C LEU A 244 -21.13 -4.38 3.07
N SER A 245 -20.79 -3.11 2.88
CA SER A 245 -20.99 -2.05 3.88
C SER A 245 -22.09 -1.06 3.50
N CYS A 246 -22.53 -0.23 4.46
CA CYS A 246 -23.42 0.90 4.22
C CYS A 246 -22.89 1.86 3.15
N MET A 247 -21.57 2.07 3.08
CA MET A 247 -20.96 2.91 2.06
C MET A 247 -21.21 2.33 0.66
N ASN A 248 -20.92 1.04 0.48
CA ASN A 248 -21.15 0.34 -0.79
C ASN A 248 -22.62 0.39 -1.20
N LEU A 249 -23.53 0.16 -0.25
CA LEU A 249 -24.97 0.26 -0.50
C LEU A 249 -25.40 1.66 -0.92
N SER A 250 -24.90 2.71 -0.25
CA SER A 250 -25.24 4.08 -0.63
C SER A 250 -24.78 4.43 -2.05
N MET A 251 -23.56 4.04 -2.43
CA MET A 251 -23.02 4.22 -3.80
C MET A 251 -23.85 3.45 -4.83
N LEU A 252 -24.21 2.20 -4.53
CA LEU A 252 -25.06 1.37 -5.39
C LEU A 252 -26.44 2.00 -5.58
N PHE A 253 -27.09 2.42 -4.49
CA PHE A 253 -28.42 3.06 -4.55
C PHE A 253 -28.40 4.41 -5.26
N ASN A 254 -27.29 5.13 -5.21
CA ASN A 254 -27.07 6.35 -5.98
C ASN A 254 -26.69 6.08 -7.45
N LYS A 255 -26.50 4.81 -7.82
CA LYS A 255 -25.96 4.36 -9.11
C LYS A 255 -24.63 5.01 -9.48
N ASP A 256 -23.86 5.42 -8.47
CA ASP A 256 -22.53 5.97 -8.68
C ASP A 256 -21.68 4.95 -9.44
N LYS A 257 -20.71 5.44 -10.22
CA LYS A 257 -19.68 4.56 -10.76
C LYS A 257 -18.96 3.96 -9.57
N ILE A 258 -18.93 2.64 -9.51
CA ILE A 258 -18.22 1.96 -8.43
C ILE A 258 -17.02 1.29 -9.05
N SER A 259 -15.86 1.90 -8.86
CA SER A 259 -14.60 1.19 -8.96
C SER A 259 -14.56 0.21 -7.79
N PHE A 260 -15.03 -1.00 -8.06
CA PHE A 260 -14.79 -2.19 -7.22
C PHE A 260 -13.69 -3.07 -7.82
N GLU A 261 -12.91 -2.51 -8.74
CA GLU A 261 -11.49 -2.83 -8.68
C GLU A 261 -11.07 -2.36 -7.29
N ASN A 262 -10.62 -3.31 -6.46
CA ASN A 262 -9.69 -2.91 -5.44
C ASN A 262 -8.66 -2.07 -6.18
N SER A 263 -8.58 -0.78 -5.89
CA SER A 263 -7.33 -0.05 -6.07
C SER A 263 -6.33 -0.59 -5.02
N THR A 264 -6.12 -1.90 -5.01
CA THR A 264 -4.80 -2.51 -4.88
C THR A 264 -3.99 -2.23 -6.14
N SER A 265 -4.62 -1.79 -7.24
CA SER A 265 -3.93 -0.97 -8.23
C SER A 265 -3.75 0.45 -7.67
N HIS A 266 -2.50 0.82 -7.41
CA HIS A 266 -2.09 2.22 -7.17
C HIS A 266 -2.26 3.10 -8.42
N GLU A 267 -2.93 2.59 -9.45
CA GLU A 267 -3.22 3.25 -10.71
C GLU A 267 -4.42 4.20 -10.60
N ASP A 268 -5.38 3.93 -9.71
CA ASP A 268 -6.55 4.81 -9.48
C ASP A 268 -6.20 6.11 -8.73
N ASP A 269 -5.06 6.16 -8.02
CA ASP A 269 -4.59 7.38 -7.35
C ASP A 269 -3.87 8.35 -8.30
N ILE A 270 -3.43 7.86 -9.46
CA ILE A 270 -2.65 8.62 -10.46
C ILE A 270 -3.56 9.01 -11.63
N ASP A 271 -4.45 9.96 -11.38
CA ASP A 271 -5.36 10.54 -12.38
C ASP A 271 -4.72 11.66 -13.24
N PHE A 272 -3.41 11.92 -13.07
CA PHE A 272 -2.72 13.02 -13.74
C PHE A 272 -1.26 12.73 -14.11
N ILE A 273 -0.76 13.47 -15.10
CA ILE A 273 0.66 13.59 -15.42
C ILE A 273 1.07 15.05 -15.41
N ALA A 274 2.35 15.32 -15.13
CA ALA A 274 2.92 16.65 -15.12
C ALA A 274 4.33 16.67 -15.73
N PRO A 275 4.47 16.43 -17.06
CA PRO A 275 5.76 16.26 -17.72
C PRO A 275 6.66 17.51 -17.71
N ASP A 276 6.07 18.68 -17.49
CA ASP A 276 6.78 19.97 -17.48
C ASP A 276 7.21 20.40 -16.07
N VAL A 277 6.95 19.57 -15.05
CA VAL A 277 7.26 19.87 -13.64
C VAL A 277 8.56 19.18 -13.24
N HIS A 278 9.47 19.96 -12.64
CA HIS A 278 10.77 19.47 -12.17
C HIS A 278 10.82 19.37 -10.64
N VAL A 279 10.97 18.15 -10.13
CA VAL A 279 11.03 17.84 -8.70
C VAL A 279 12.45 17.44 -8.30
N LEU A 280 12.95 18.02 -7.20
CA LEU A 280 14.18 17.58 -6.54
C LEU A 280 13.82 16.71 -5.32
N ILE A 281 14.35 15.50 -5.24
CA ILE A 281 14.21 14.60 -4.09
C ILE A 281 15.55 14.56 -3.35
N VAL A 282 15.54 14.83 -2.05
CA VAL A 282 16.75 14.88 -1.23
C VAL A 282 16.61 13.89 -0.07
N ASP A 283 17.50 12.91 0.00
CA ASP A 283 17.54 11.89 1.06
C ASP A 283 18.94 11.25 1.06
N ASP A 284 19.54 11.01 2.23
CA ASP A 284 20.90 10.45 2.34
C ASP A 284 20.97 8.96 2.01
N ASN A 285 19.81 8.30 1.92
CA ASN A 285 19.71 6.88 1.65
C ASN A 285 19.23 6.59 0.22
N LEU A 286 20.05 5.89 -0.56
CA LEU A 286 19.75 5.49 -1.94
C LEU A 286 18.47 4.65 -2.07
N VAL A 287 18.14 3.85 -1.06
CA VAL A 287 16.89 3.07 -1.02
C VAL A 287 15.69 4.01 -1.02
N ASN A 288 15.71 5.02 -0.13
CA ASN A 288 14.63 6.00 -0.04
C ASN A 288 14.50 6.83 -1.34
N LEU A 289 15.63 7.23 -1.93
CA LEU A 289 15.64 7.92 -3.23
C LEU A 289 15.01 7.05 -4.33
N THR A 290 15.36 5.77 -4.37
CA THR A 290 14.83 4.81 -5.34
C THR A 290 13.33 4.61 -5.19
N VAL A 291 12.85 4.52 -3.95
CA VAL A 291 11.42 4.44 -3.63
C VAL A 291 10.72 5.70 -4.13
N ALA A 292 11.13 6.88 -3.66
CA ALA A 292 10.48 8.14 -4.02
C ALA A 292 10.49 8.41 -5.52
N GLU A 293 11.60 8.14 -6.22
CA GLU A 293 11.66 8.21 -7.68
C GLU A 293 10.69 7.23 -8.35
N GLY A 294 10.66 5.98 -7.89
CA GLY A 294 9.80 4.92 -8.40
C GLY A 294 8.32 5.27 -8.28
N LEU A 295 7.88 5.77 -7.12
CA LEU A 295 6.51 6.20 -6.89
C LEU A 295 6.09 7.39 -7.77
N LEU A 296 7.03 8.25 -8.16
CA LEU A 296 6.77 9.45 -8.95
C LEU A 296 6.89 9.22 -10.46
N LYS A 297 7.52 8.14 -10.90
CA LYS A 297 7.72 7.80 -12.31
C LYS A 297 6.42 7.79 -13.13
N PRO A 298 5.27 7.26 -12.66
CA PRO A 298 4.03 7.25 -13.43
C PRO A 298 3.48 8.66 -13.73
N LEU A 299 3.79 9.66 -12.91
CA LEU A 299 3.37 11.06 -13.12
C LEU A 299 4.15 11.77 -14.25
N LYS A 300 5.15 11.09 -14.84
CA LYS A 300 6.04 11.59 -15.91
C LYS A 300 6.78 12.88 -15.55
N LEU A 301 6.95 13.16 -14.25
CA LEU A 301 7.70 14.31 -13.74
C LEU A 301 9.16 14.27 -14.20
N LYS A 302 9.80 15.44 -14.33
CA LYS A 302 11.26 15.52 -14.39
C LYS A 302 11.78 15.39 -12.97
N ILE A 303 12.53 14.33 -12.68
CA ILE A 303 13.04 14.05 -11.33
C ILE A 303 14.55 14.27 -11.31
N SER A 304 15.02 14.92 -10.26
CA SER A 304 16.44 14.94 -9.88
C SER A 304 16.56 14.51 -8.43
N THR A 305 17.64 13.81 -8.09
CA THR A 305 17.91 13.34 -6.73
C THR A 305 19.11 14.06 -6.13
N ALA A 306 19.25 14.11 -4.81
CA ALA A 306 20.46 14.55 -4.11
C ALA A 306 20.62 13.73 -2.83
N GLN A 307 21.85 13.39 -2.47
CA GLN A 307 22.17 12.54 -1.31
C GLN A 307 22.53 13.34 -0.05
N SER A 308 22.48 14.68 -0.12
CA SER A 308 22.83 15.53 1.02
C SER A 308 22.32 16.96 0.86
N GLY A 309 22.22 17.70 1.97
CA GLY A 309 21.91 19.13 1.99
C GLY A 309 22.82 19.98 1.08
N PRO A 310 24.16 19.85 1.12
CA PRO A 310 25.07 20.59 0.25
C PRO A 310 24.86 20.31 -1.24
N GLU A 311 24.62 19.04 -1.60
CA GLU A 311 24.31 18.67 -2.99
C GLU A 311 22.98 19.28 -3.43
N ALA A 312 21.95 19.26 -2.57
CA ALA A 312 20.66 19.87 -2.84
C ALA A 312 20.77 21.38 -3.09
N ILE A 313 21.54 22.09 -2.25
CA ILE A 313 21.80 23.53 -2.41
C ILE A 313 22.52 23.79 -3.74
N LYS A 314 23.56 23.00 -4.07
CA LYS A 314 24.28 23.13 -5.34
C LYS A 314 23.32 22.98 -6.52
N LYS A 315 22.51 21.91 -6.53
CA LYS A 315 21.54 21.66 -7.60
C LYS A 315 20.50 22.76 -7.69
N ALA A 316 20.02 23.28 -6.57
CA ALA A 316 19.04 24.38 -6.51
C ALA A 316 19.61 25.74 -6.96
N LYS A 317 20.93 25.93 -6.94
CA LYS A 317 21.61 27.09 -7.54
C LYS A 317 21.73 26.96 -9.06
N GLU A 318 22.00 25.75 -9.54
CA GLU A 318 22.26 25.45 -10.95
C GLU A 318 20.97 25.24 -11.77
N ASN A 319 19.90 24.79 -11.14
CA ASN A 319 18.66 24.38 -11.80
C ASN A 319 17.44 25.03 -11.14
N LYS A 320 16.38 25.20 -11.93
CA LYS A 320 15.08 25.68 -11.43
C LYS A 320 14.17 24.48 -11.15
N PHE A 321 13.82 24.31 -9.88
CA PHE A 321 12.85 23.30 -9.45
C PHE A 321 11.49 23.92 -9.17
N ASP A 322 10.46 23.12 -9.39
CA ASP A 322 9.06 23.46 -9.09
C ASP A 322 8.63 22.97 -7.72
N LEU A 323 9.31 21.97 -7.17
CA LEU A 323 9.05 21.40 -5.86
C LEU A 323 10.30 20.67 -5.36
N ILE A 324 10.57 20.73 -4.06
CA ILE A 324 11.64 19.96 -3.41
C ILE A 324 11.01 19.08 -2.33
N LEU A 325 11.28 17.78 -2.38
CA LEU A 325 11.05 16.84 -1.29
C LEU A 325 12.36 16.73 -0.51
N MET A 326 12.36 17.13 0.76
CA MET A 326 13.57 17.27 1.57
C MET A 326 13.51 16.36 2.79
N ASP A 327 14.41 15.40 2.91
CA ASP A 327 14.56 14.66 4.15
C ASP A 327 14.93 15.58 5.30
N HIS A 328 14.24 15.42 6.43
CA HIS A 328 14.50 16.20 7.63
C HIS A 328 15.83 15.78 8.26
N MET A 329 16.08 14.47 8.39
CA MET A 329 17.22 13.92 9.15
C MET A 329 18.30 13.44 8.18
N MET A 330 19.37 14.21 8.02
CA MET A 330 20.53 13.85 7.19
C MET A 330 21.84 14.12 7.95
N PRO A 331 22.90 13.33 7.71
CA PRO A 331 24.18 13.51 8.39
C PRO A 331 24.86 14.82 7.96
N GLY A 332 25.52 15.47 8.92
CA GLY A 332 26.22 16.75 8.71
C GLY A 332 25.26 17.94 8.62
N MET A 333 24.59 18.11 7.48
CA MET A 333 23.63 19.19 7.26
C MET A 333 22.23 18.61 7.12
N ASP A 334 21.37 18.94 8.08
CA ASP A 334 19.98 18.49 8.10
C ASP A 334 19.09 19.23 7.07
N GLY A 335 17.86 18.75 6.89
CA GLY A 335 16.91 19.34 5.94
C GLY A 335 16.47 20.76 6.32
N ILE A 336 16.48 21.10 7.61
CA ILE A 336 16.10 22.42 8.12
C ILE A 336 17.15 23.46 7.74
N GLU A 337 18.43 23.16 7.99
CA GLU A 337 19.57 23.99 7.62
C GLU A 337 19.66 24.11 6.09
N ALA A 338 19.55 22.99 5.37
CA ALA A 338 19.54 23.00 3.90
C ALA A 338 18.42 23.89 3.35
N THR A 339 17.22 23.82 3.94
CA THR A 339 16.09 24.68 3.55
C THR A 339 16.38 26.15 3.76
N LYS A 340 16.91 26.55 4.93
CA LYS A 340 17.27 27.94 5.21
C LYS A 340 18.26 28.48 4.16
N ARG A 341 19.31 27.71 3.85
CA ARG A 341 20.28 28.08 2.82
C ARG A 341 19.67 28.14 1.42
N ILE A 342 18.75 27.25 1.07
CA ILE A 342 18.03 27.33 -0.22
C ILE A 342 17.20 28.61 -0.30
N ARG A 343 16.52 28.99 0.80
CA ARG A 343 15.70 30.22 0.85
C ARG A 343 16.53 31.50 0.70
N GLU A 344 17.76 31.49 1.23
CA GLU A 344 18.66 32.65 1.25
C GLU A 344 19.54 32.75 -0.01
N GLU A 345 20.11 31.64 -0.46
CA GLU A 345 21.21 31.62 -1.43
C GLU A 345 20.78 31.23 -2.85
N CYS A 346 19.63 30.58 -3.04
CA CYS A 346 19.26 30.02 -4.34
C CYS A 346 18.30 30.94 -5.14
N PRO A 347 18.50 31.11 -6.46
CA PRO A 347 17.57 31.84 -7.31
C PRO A 347 16.16 31.25 -7.27
N GLY A 348 15.16 32.09 -6.97
CA GLY A 348 13.78 31.62 -6.83
C GLY A 348 13.50 30.82 -5.54
N GLY A 349 14.51 30.58 -4.70
CA GLY A 349 14.43 29.81 -3.46
C GLY A 349 13.27 30.23 -2.57
N LYS A 350 12.96 31.53 -2.45
CA LYS A 350 11.82 32.02 -1.65
C LYS A 350 10.44 31.54 -2.12
N LYS A 351 10.30 31.11 -3.38
CA LYS A 351 9.01 30.75 -3.99
C LYS A 351 8.84 29.24 -4.20
N ILE A 352 9.93 28.47 -4.19
CA ILE A 352 9.88 27.03 -4.47
C ILE A 352 9.22 26.31 -3.29
N PRO A 353 8.12 25.56 -3.47
CA PRO A 353 7.58 24.68 -2.44
C PRO A 353 8.63 23.66 -1.96
N ILE A 354 8.88 23.61 -0.65
CA ILE A 354 9.75 22.60 -0.03
C ILE A 354 8.91 21.81 0.97
N LEU A 355 8.80 20.50 0.77
CA LEU A 355 8.03 19.59 1.61
C LEU A 355 9.00 18.70 2.38
N ALA A 356 8.90 18.68 3.71
CA ALA A 356 9.72 17.84 4.56
C ALA A 356 9.31 16.37 4.44
N LEU A 357 10.25 15.44 4.34
CA LEU A 357 10.01 14.02 4.57
C LEU A 357 10.41 13.73 6.03
N THR A 358 9.49 13.23 6.86
CA THR A 358 9.74 13.05 8.30
C THR A 358 9.10 11.79 8.86
N ALA A 359 9.79 11.05 9.75
CA ALA A 359 9.18 9.94 10.50
C ALA A 359 8.40 10.42 11.75
N ASN A 360 8.49 11.70 12.11
CA ASN A 360 7.88 12.27 13.31
C ASN A 360 7.03 13.50 12.95
N ALA A 361 5.76 13.27 12.60
CA ALA A 361 4.81 14.30 12.18
C ALA A 361 4.04 14.97 13.35
N VAL A 362 4.69 15.11 14.51
CA VAL A 362 4.13 15.75 15.71
C VAL A 362 4.04 17.28 15.56
N GLU A 363 3.21 17.90 16.38
CA GLU A 363 2.90 19.33 16.34
C GLU A 363 4.16 20.22 16.49
N ASP A 364 5.09 19.82 17.36
CA ASP A 364 6.36 20.53 17.58
C ASP A 364 7.27 20.55 16.33
N ALA A 365 7.28 19.48 15.54
CA ALA A 365 8.08 19.40 14.32
C ALA A 365 7.52 20.32 13.22
N ARG A 366 6.20 20.50 13.16
CA ARG A 366 5.54 21.37 12.16
C ARG A 366 5.97 22.82 12.31
N GLU A 367 6.06 23.31 13.54
CA GLU A 367 6.47 24.69 13.79
C GLU A 367 7.95 24.92 13.40
N GLN A 368 8.83 23.96 13.69
CA GLN A 368 10.23 24.01 13.26
C GLN A 368 10.35 24.06 11.73
N PHE A 369 9.60 23.23 11.01
CA PHE A 369 9.55 23.24 9.54
C PHE A 369 9.05 24.58 9.00
N ARG A 370 7.98 25.12 9.58
CA ARG A 370 7.42 26.42 9.20
C ARG A 370 8.42 27.55 9.39
N VAL A 371 9.11 27.59 10.53
CA VAL A 371 10.14 28.60 10.84
C VAL A 371 11.35 28.48 9.91
N ALA A 372 11.74 27.27 9.54
CA ALA A 372 12.79 27.04 8.55
C ALA A 372 12.42 27.50 7.13
N GLY A 373 11.11 27.70 6.87
CA GLY A 373 10.58 28.09 5.58
C GLY A 373 10.13 26.93 4.71
N MET A 374 9.92 25.74 5.28
CA MET A 374 9.25 24.62 4.59
C MET A 374 7.74 24.87 4.50
N ASN A 375 7.14 24.36 3.45
CA ASN A 375 5.76 24.63 3.06
C ASN A 375 4.77 23.57 3.57
N ASP A 376 5.21 22.33 3.68
CA ASP A 376 4.40 21.19 4.10
C ASP A 376 5.32 20.03 4.52
N PHE A 377 4.73 18.89 4.87
CA PHE A 377 5.47 17.67 5.14
C PHE A 377 4.73 16.41 4.66
N ILE A 378 5.49 15.34 4.49
CA ILE A 378 5.04 13.98 4.14
C ILE A 378 5.63 13.04 5.19
N ALA A 379 4.77 12.24 5.81
CA ALA A 379 5.21 11.24 6.78
C ALA A 379 5.94 10.09 6.06
N LYS A 380 7.02 9.59 6.68
CA LYS A 380 7.69 8.35 6.30
C LYS A 380 7.07 7.16 7.07
N PRO A 381 6.91 5.97 6.46
CA PRO A 381 7.26 5.62 5.08
C PRO A 381 6.37 6.35 4.06
N VAL A 382 6.94 6.71 2.89
CA VAL A 382 6.25 7.51 1.89
C VAL A 382 5.22 6.64 1.15
N GLU A 383 3.95 6.92 1.37
CA GLU A 383 2.83 6.25 0.69
C GLU A 383 2.45 6.98 -0.61
N VAL A 384 2.15 6.22 -1.67
CA VAL A 384 1.76 6.76 -2.99
C VAL A 384 0.61 7.75 -2.90
N HIS A 385 -0.48 7.37 -2.22
CA HIS A 385 -1.67 8.22 -2.09
C HIS A 385 -1.37 9.58 -1.44
N THR A 386 -0.60 9.56 -0.35
CA THR A 386 -0.21 10.77 0.38
C THR A 386 0.70 11.65 -0.46
N LEU A 387 1.67 11.05 -1.16
CA LEU A 387 2.59 11.74 -2.04
C LEU A 387 1.86 12.42 -3.21
N VAL A 388 1.00 11.68 -3.93
CA VAL A 388 0.20 12.18 -5.05
C VAL A 388 -0.70 13.34 -4.60
N LYS A 389 -1.41 13.19 -3.47
CA LYS A 389 -2.27 14.24 -2.93
C LYS A 389 -1.50 15.53 -2.64
N LYS A 390 -0.31 15.43 -2.02
CA LYS A 390 0.54 16.59 -1.73
C LYS A 390 1.09 17.22 -3.00
N LEU A 391 1.46 16.42 -4.00
CA LEU A 391 1.89 16.95 -5.29
C LEU A 391 0.78 17.72 -6.00
N LYS A 392 -0.46 17.21 -6.04
CA LYS A 392 -1.60 17.96 -6.61
C LYS A 392 -1.86 19.29 -5.91
N GLN A 393 -1.60 19.36 -4.60
CA GLN A 393 -1.77 20.58 -3.81
C GLN A 393 -0.71 21.64 -4.13
N TRP A 394 0.54 21.24 -4.39
CA TRP A 394 1.68 22.16 -4.53
C TRP A 394 2.13 22.38 -5.98
N ILE A 395 1.75 21.51 -6.92
CA ILE A 395 1.96 21.72 -8.35
C ILE A 395 0.86 22.64 -8.90
N PRO A 396 1.20 23.68 -9.69
CA PRO A 396 0.20 24.53 -10.34
C PRO A 396 -0.76 23.74 -11.24
N ALA A 397 -2.06 23.99 -11.09
CA ALA A 397 -3.12 23.25 -11.77
C ALA A 397 -3.06 23.33 -13.31
N ASP A 398 -2.49 24.40 -13.87
CA ASP A 398 -2.28 24.59 -15.31
C ASP A 398 -1.18 23.68 -15.89
N ARG A 399 -0.36 23.06 -15.04
CA ARG A 399 0.70 22.12 -15.41
C ARG A 399 0.34 20.65 -15.14
N ILE A 400 -0.87 20.42 -14.64
CA ILE A 400 -1.46 19.11 -14.42
C ILE A 400 -2.31 18.76 -15.64
N ARG A 401 -2.02 17.62 -16.27
CA ARG A 401 -2.84 17.08 -17.36
C ARG A 401 -3.59 15.85 -16.84
N SER A 402 -4.91 15.90 -16.85
CA SER A 402 -5.74 14.74 -16.49
C SER A 402 -5.50 13.62 -17.49
N VAL A 403 -5.30 12.41 -16.96
CA VAL A 403 -5.21 11.21 -17.78
C VAL A 403 -6.55 10.52 -17.72
N SER A 404 -7.39 10.74 -18.73
CA SER A 404 -8.41 9.76 -19.09
C SER A 404 -7.72 8.73 -19.97
N ASP A 405 -7.67 7.48 -19.50
CA ASP A 405 -7.04 6.32 -20.14
C ASP A 405 -5.51 6.23 -19.96
N ALA A 406 -5.08 5.71 -18.81
CA ALA A 406 -3.80 5.02 -18.68
C ALA A 406 -4.06 3.54 -18.46
N ASN A 407 -3.44 2.73 -19.31
CA ASN A 407 -3.53 1.27 -19.35
C ASN A 407 -3.29 0.62 -17.99
N ALA A 408 -4.14 -0.37 -17.71
CA ALA A 408 -4.02 -1.34 -16.65
C ALA A 408 -2.67 -2.09 -16.69
N PHE A 409 -1.88 -2.00 -15.62
CA PHE A 409 -0.97 -3.07 -15.24
C PHE A 409 -1.66 -3.98 -14.24
N GLY A 410 -2.10 -5.13 -14.72
CA GLY A 410 -2.67 -6.18 -13.89
C GLY A 410 -1.62 -6.76 -12.93
N TYR A 411 -2.05 -7.05 -11.71
CA TYR A 411 -1.33 -7.93 -10.80
C TYR A 411 -2.10 -9.23 -10.64
N GLY A 412 -1.45 -10.32 -11.04
CA GLY A 412 -1.79 -11.66 -10.60
C GLY A 412 -0.50 -12.42 -10.37
N SER A 413 -0.18 -12.71 -9.11
CA SER A 413 0.68 -13.85 -8.72
C SER A 413 0.67 -14.03 -7.20
N GLU A 414 0.82 -15.29 -6.80
CA GLU A 414 1.14 -15.71 -5.44
C GLU A 414 2.52 -15.15 -5.06
N TYR A 415 2.62 -14.49 -3.90
CA TYR A 415 3.87 -13.90 -3.43
C TYR A 415 4.82 -14.99 -2.91
N GLU A 416 6.03 -15.09 -3.47
CA GLU A 416 7.08 -15.89 -2.86
C GLU A 416 7.53 -15.26 -1.53
N ALA A 417 7.58 -16.08 -0.47
CA ALA A 417 8.04 -15.62 0.84
C ALA A 417 9.54 -15.32 0.79
N VAL A 418 9.92 -14.05 1.00
CA VAL A 418 11.32 -13.63 1.12
C VAL A 418 11.68 -13.52 2.61
N ALA A 419 12.20 -14.61 3.19
CA ALA A 419 12.61 -14.67 4.60
C ALA A 419 11.51 -14.17 5.59
N ASP A 420 11.83 -13.23 6.48
CA ASP A 420 10.91 -12.60 7.43
C ASP A 420 10.33 -11.26 6.94
N LEU A 421 10.43 -10.98 5.63
CA LEU A 421 9.85 -9.77 5.04
C LEU A 421 8.33 -9.89 4.86
N ASP A 422 7.63 -8.84 5.25
CA ASP A 422 6.22 -8.66 4.90
C ASP A 422 6.11 -8.13 3.45
N VAL A 423 6.20 -9.07 2.50
CA VAL A 423 6.13 -8.80 1.06
C VAL A 423 4.80 -8.15 0.65
N PRO A 424 3.63 -8.61 1.14
CA PRO A 424 2.36 -7.93 0.87
C PRO A 424 2.37 -6.47 1.32
N TYR A 425 2.82 -6.18 2.55
CA TYR A 425 2.94 -4.81 3.04
C TYR A 425 3.89 -3.96 2.18
N ALA A 426 5.04 -4.50 1.79
CA ALA A 426 6.03 -3.75 1.01
C ALA A 426 5.53 -3.44 -0.40
N ILE A 427 4.83 -4.38 -1.05
CA ILE A 427 4.23 -4.15 -2.37
C ILE A 427 3.06 -3.17 -2.27
N GLU A 428 2.22 -3.26 -1.23
CA GLU A 428 1.16 -2.28 -0.97
C GLU A 428 1.74 -0.87 -0.71
N LEU A 429 2.90 -0.77 -0.07
CA LEU A 429 3.56 0.51 0.17
C LEU A 429 4.17 1.12 -1.12
N LEU A 430 4.81 0.29 -1.94
CA LEU A 430 5.55 0.70 -3.14
C LEU A 430 4.69 0.75 -4.41
N GLY A 431 3.54 0.10 -4.37
CA GLY A 431 2.56 -0.01 -5.43
C GLY A 431 2.97 -0.74 -6.69
N SER A 432 4.15 -1.35 -6.74
CA SER A 432 4.49 -2.31 -7.79
C SER A 432 5.57 -3.30 -7.36
N GLU A 433 5.41 -4.55 -7.75
CA GLU A 433 6.39 -5.63 -7.57
C GLU A 433 7.71 -5.32 -8.30
N LYS A 434 7.66 -4.66 -9.47
CA LYS A 434 8.87 -4.25 -10.20
C LYS A 434 9.69 -3.25 -9.39
N LEU A 435 9.04 -2.28 -8.75
CA LEU A 435 9.72 -1.33 -7.88
C LEU A 435 10.22 -2.04 -6.61
N PHE A 436 9.43 -2.93 -6.02
CA PHE A 436 9.84 -3.73 -4.87
C PHE A 436 11.15 -4.49 -5.12
N HIS A 437 11.27 -5.20 -6.24
CA HIS A 437 12.52 -5.86 -6.62
C HIS A 437 13.71 -4.90 -6.76
N LYS A 438 13.51 -3.73 -7.39
CA LYS A 438 14.56 -2.70 -7.50
C LYS A 438 15.01 -2.21 -6.12
N VAL A 439 14.07 -2.02 -5.20
CA VAL A 439 14.32 -1.55 -3.82
C VAL A 439 15.08 -2.63 -3.03
N LEU A 440 14.75 -3.91 -3.19
CA LEU A 440 15.51 -5.01 -2.56
C LEU A 440 16.99 -5.03 -3.01
N GLY A 441 17.24 -4.85 -4.31
CA GLY A 441 18.61 -4.79 -4.84
C GLY A 441 19.40 -3.55 -4.37
N GLU A 442 18.76 -2.39 -4.26
CA GLU A 442 19.39 -1.20 -3.67
C GLU A 442 19.65 -1.38 -2.16
N TYR A 443 18.70 -2.00 -1.46
CA TYR A 443 18.86 -2.30 -0.04
C TYR A 443 20.06 -3.22 0.19
N HIS A 444 20.19 -4.30 -0.57
CA HIS A 444 21.33 -5.22 -0.52
C HIS A 444 22.68 -4.47 -0.65
N ARG A 445 22.82 -3.62 -1.67
CA ARG A 445 24.07 -2.89 -1.97
C ARG A 445 24.49 -1.92 -0.86
N THR A 446 23.55 -1.45 -0.04
CA THR A 446 23.84 -0.50 1.04
C THR A 446 24.10 -1.15 2.40
N ILE A 447 23.85 -2.46 2.57
CA ILE A 447 23.99 -3.16 3.87
C ILE A 447 25.40 -2.99 4.46
N ALA A 448 26.43 -3.33 3.69
CA ALA A 448 27.80 -3.36 4.19
C ALA A 448 28.28 -1.97 4.63
N SER A 449 28.07 -0.95 3.79
CA SER A 449 28.51 0.42 4.06
C SER A 449 27.73 1.06 5.20
N LYS A 450 26.40 0.88 5.26
CA LYS A 450 25.56 1.44 6.31
C LYS A 450 25.81 0.77 7.67
N ALA A 451 25.99 -0.56 7.70
CA ALA A 451 26.37 -1.26 8.92
C ALA A 451 27.73 -0.78 9.47
N ALA A 452 28.71 -0.55 8.59
CA ALA A 452 30.01 -0.03 8.99
C ALA A 452 29.93 1.40 9.58
N LEU A 453 29.02 2.23 9.04
CA LEU A 453 28.81 3.60 9.52
C LEU A 453 28.10 3.64 10.88
N ILE A 454 27.10 2.78 11.10
CA ILE A 454 26.47 2.61 12.42
C ILE A 454 27.50 2.12 13.45
N GLU A 455 28.38 1.19 13.07
CA GLU A 455 29.44 0.72 13.97
C GLU A 455 30.48 1.79 14.29
N SER A 456 30.88 2.59 13.31
CA SER A 456 31.90 3.62 13.51
C SER A 456 31.39 4.73 14.43
N THR A 457 30.16 5.20 14.21
CA THR A 457 29.50 6.19 15.07
C THR A 457 29.27 5.65 16.49
N PHE A 458 28.87 4.38 16.62
CA PHE A 458 28.77 3.70 17.93
C PHE A 458 30.11 3.62 18.67
N LYS A 459 31.19 3.19 17.98
CA LYS A 459 32.54 3.09 18.58
C LYS A 459 33.09 4.46 18.98
N ALA A 460 32.80 5.49 18.19
CA ALA A 460 33.16 6.87 18.48
C ALA A 460 32.31 7.51 19.59
N GLN A 461 31.23 6.86 20.03
CA GLN A 461 30.22 7.42 20.95
C GLN A 461 29.58 8.71 20.42
N ASP A 462 29.50 8.83 19.09
CA ASP A 462 28.85 9.94 18.42
C ASP A 462 27.34 9.67 18.33
N TRP A 463 26.64 9.89 19.44
CA TRP A 463 25.22 9.55 19.57
C TRP A 463 24.31 10.34 18.64
N ALA A 464 24.73 11.55 18.24
CA ALA A 464 23.98 12.38 17.31
C ALA A 464 23.98 11.75 15.92
N ASN A 465 25.17 11.44 15.35
CA ASN A 465 25.24 10.77 14.05
C ASN A 465 24.75 9.33 14.13
N PHE A 466 24.97 8.62 15.24
CA PHE A 466 24.40 7.29 15.45
C PHE A 466 22.88 7.31 15.33
N ALA A 467 22.19 8.29 15.95
CA ALA A 467 20.74 8.44 15.85
C ALA A 467 20.27 8.65 14.40
N VAL A 468 21.02 9.44 13.62
CA VAL A 468 20.74 9.67 12.18
C VAL A 468 20.88 8.37 11.40
N GLU A 469 21.96 7.60 11.62
CA GLU A 469 22.17 6.35 10.87
C GLU A 469 21.14 5.27 11.19
N VAL A 470 20.76 5.11 12.46
CA VAL A 470 19.70 4.15 12.83
C VAL A 470 18.31 4.62 12.39
N HIS A 471 18.08 5.94 12.28
CA HIS A 471 16.87 6.48 11.67
C HIS A 471 16.79 6.12 10.17
N ALA A 472 17.89 6.32 9.44
CA ALA A 472 17.97 5.95 8.03
C ALA A 472 17.75 4.43 7.83
N LEU A 473 18.33 3.60 8.71
CA LEU A 473 18.11 2.15 8.72
C LEU A 473 16.64 1.80 8.95
N LYS A 474 16.02 2.35 9.99
CA LYS A 474 14.60 2.16 10.29
C LYS A 474 13.72 2.41 9.07
N SER A 475 13.92 3.56 8.42
CA SER A 475 13.09 3.98 7.29
C SER A 475 13.25 3.03 6.09
N ALA A 476 14.49 2.66 5.75
CA ALA A 476 14.77 1.74 4.65
C ALA A 476 14.26 0.31 4.93
N SER A 477 14.41 -0.18 6.17
CA SER A 477 13.92 -1.51 6.55
C SER A 477 12.41 -1.62 6.44
N CYS A 478 11.67 -0.57 6.82
CA CYS A 478 10.22 -0.54 6.64
C CYS A 478 9.81 -0.63 5.17
N GLN A 479 10.56 -0.03 4.23
CA GLN A 479 10.21 -0.03 2.81
C GLN A 479 10.28 -1.41 2.15
N ILE A 480 11.11 -2.32 2.67
CA ILE A 480 11.24 -3.69 2.17
C ILE A 480 10.38 -4.69 2.97
N GLY A 481 9.57 -4.23 3.92
CA GLY A 481 8.78 -5.10 4.78
C GLY A 481 9.56 -5.76 5.92
N ALA A 482 10.80 -5.33 6.21
CA ALA A 482 11.59 -5.81 7.35
C ALA A 482 11.15 -5.13 8.66
N LEU A 483 9.87 -5.27 9.02
CA LEU A 483 9.21 -4.47 10.07
C LEU A 483 9.88 -4.61 11.44
N GLN A 484 10.27 -5.83 11.81
CA GLN A 484 10.95 -6.09 13.09
C GLN A 484 12.33 -5.42 13.19
N LEU A 485 13.08 -5.38 12.07
CA LEU A 485 14.36 -4.67 12.02
C LEU A 485 14.13 -3.17 12.13
N GLY A 486 13.12 -2.65 11.43
CA GLY A 486 12.69 -1.26 11.51
C GLY A 486 12.34 -0.83 12.93
N ASP A 487 11.52 -1.62 13.63
CA ASP A 487 11.14 -1.38 15.02
C ASP A 487 12.37 -1.34 15.95
N SER A 488 13.29 -2.28 15.78
CA SER A 488 14.52 -2.35 16.58
C SER A 488 15.43 -1.15 16.34
N ALA A 489 15.58 -0.71 15.09
CA ALA A 489 16.32 0.50 14.75
C ALA A 489 15.64 1.77 15.31
N GLY A 490 14.30 1.81 15.32
CA GLY A 490 13.53 2.90 15.95
C GLY A 490 13.65 2.96 17.47
N LEU A 491 13.90 1.84 18.15
CA LEU A 491 14.22 1.83 19.59
C LEU A 491 15.62 2.37 19.85
N LEU A 492 16.61 2.01 19.03
CA LEU A 492 17.96 2.58 19.11
C LEU A 492 17.95 4.10 18.83
N GLU A 493 17.16 4.54 17.86
CA GLU A 493 16.94 5.97 17.56
C GLU A 493 16.45 6.72 18.81
N LYS A 494 15.38 6.21 19.45
CA LYS A 494 14.81 6.80 20.66
C LYS A 494 15.81 6.82 21.81
N ALA A 495 16.53 5.71 22.02
CA ALA A 495 17.54 5.62 23.06
C ALA A 495 18.67 6.64 22.86
N ALA A 496 19.12 6.84 21.62
CA ALA A 496 20.11 7.86 21.29
C ALA A 496 19.59 9.28 21.54
N GLN A 497 18.34 9.56 21.19
CA GLN A 497 17.70 10.86 21.44
C GLN A 497 17.45 11.12 22.94
N SER A 498 17.13 10.09 23.73
CA SER A 498 16.86 10.21 25.17
C SER A 498 18.11 10.04 26.06
N GLY A 499 19.27 9.75 25.48
CA GLY A 499 20.52 9.52 26.22
C GLY A 499 20.60 8.17 26.96
N ASP A 500 19.80 7.16 26.58
CA ASP A 500 19.84 5.82 27.17
C ASP A 500 21.00 4.98 26.58
N ILE A 501 22.21 5.29 27.00
CA ILE A 501 23.45 4.67 26.50
C ILE A 501 23.49 3.16 26.82
N SER A 502 22.88 2.74 27.94
CA SER A 502 22.83 1.34 28.34
C SER A 502 22.06 0.51 27.31
N TYR A 503 20.87 0.98 26.92
CA TYR A 503 20.08 0.31 25.90
C TYR A 503 20.81 0.22 24.56
N ILE A 504 21.49 1.29 24.13
CA ILE A 504 22.27 1.30 22.88
C ILE A 504 23.35 0.21 22.94
N LYS A 505 24.16 0.19 24.00
CA LYS A 505 25.26 -0.80 24.16
C LYS A 505 24.78 -2.25 24.16
N GLU A 506 23.62 -2.52 24.75
CA GLU A 506 23.05 -3.87 24.85
C GLU A 506 22.43 -4.38 23.54
N ASN A 507 22.00 -3.48 22.64
CA ASN A 507 21.15 -3.85 21.51
C ASN A 507 21.77 -3.56 20.13
N THR A 508 22.75 -2.65 20.00
CA THR A 508 23.36 -2.32 18.70
C THR A 508 23.93 -3.54 17.98
N ALA A 509 24.63 -4.44 18.69
CA ALA A 509 25.21 -5.64 18.09
C ALA A 509 24.14 -6.58 17.52
N LYS A 510 23.01 -6.76 18.23
CA LYS A 510 21.90 -7.61 17.80
C LYS A 510 21.21 -7.05 16.55
N VAL A 511 21.00 -5.74 16.51
CA VAL A 511 20.39 -5.06 15.36
C VAL A 511 21.28 -5.18 14.13
N LEU A 512 22.59 -4.97 14.27
CA LEU A 512 23.55 -5.11 13.17
C LEU A 512 23.70 -6.55 12.69
N GLU A 513 23.65 -7.53 13.59
CA GLU A 513 23.64 -8.95 13.24
C GLU A 513 22.41 -9.28 12.39
N LYS A 514 21.21 -8.89 12.84
CA LYS A 514 19.98 -9.07 12.06
C LYS A 514 20.04 -8.34 10.71
N TYR A 515 20.56 -7.12 10.68
CA TYR A 515 20.68 -6.35 9.44
C TYR A 515 21.58 -7.05 8.41
N ARG A 516 22.74 -7.59 8.84
CA ARG A 516 23.67 -8.31 7.96
C ARG A 516 23.15 -9.65 7.45
N GLN A 517 22.23 -10.30 8.16
CA GLN A 517 21.62 -11.54 7.67
C GLN A 517 20.90 -11.32 6.33
N TYR A 518 20.36 -10.12 6.09
CA TYR A 518 19.72 -9.78 4.82
C TYR A 518 20.69 -9.73 3.63
N GLU A 519 22.00 -9.63 3.84
CA GLU A 519 22.99 -9.67 2.74
C GLU A 519 22.87 -10.98 1.96
N LYS A 520 22.82 -12.11 2.67
CA LYS A 520 22.66 -13.42 2.02
C LYS A 520 21.27 -13.63 1.44
N VAL A 521 20.24 -13.13 2.14
CA VAL A 521 18.83 -13.28 1.73
C VAL A 521 18.56 -12.49 0.45
N LEU A 522 19.17 -11.31 0.32
CA LEU A 522 18.87 -10.37 -0.76
C LEU A 522 19.85 -10.42 -1.93
N ALA A 523 20.90 -11.25 -1.84
CA ALA A 523 21.91 -11.40 -2.88
C ALA A 523 21.32 -11.76 -4.26
N SER A 524 20.23 -12.53 -4.31
CA SER A 524 19.53 -12.88 -5.55
C SER A 524 18.81 -11.70 -6.22
N PHE A 525 18.58 -10.61 -5.49
CA PHE A 525 17.94 -9.39 -5.97
C PHE A 525 18.95 -8.30 -6.36
N ASP A 526 20.25 -8.53 -6.10
CA ASP A 526 21.37 -7.69 -6.54
C ASP A 526 21.77 -7.99 -7.99
N VAL A 527 20.78 -8.08 -8.86
CA VAL A 527 20.97 -8.23 -10.30
C VAL A 527 20.55 -6.91 -10.92
N SER A 528 21.52 -6.17 -11.43
CA SER A 528 21.31 -4.92 -12.15
C SER A 528 20.28 -5.15 -13.28
N VAL A 529 19.04 -4.75 -13.06
CA VAL A 529 18.04 -4.57 -14.12
C VAL A 529 18.39 -3.29 -14.86
N ASP A 530 18.51 -3.38 -16.18
CA ASP A 530 18.73 -2.20 -17.02
C ASP A 530 17.50 -1.26 -17.00
N ALA A 531 17.60 -0.09 -17.63
CA ALA A 531 16.55 0.93 -17.66
C ALA A 531 15.20 0.41 -18.22
N ASP A 532 15.23 -0.69 -18.98
CA ASP A 532 14.08 -1.34 -19.62
C ASP A 532 13.52 -2.49 -18.76
N GLY A 533 14.23 -2.92 -17.72
CA GLY A 533 13.81 -3.97 -16.79
C GLY A 533 14.17 -5.39 -17.24
N LYS A 534 15.18 -5.55 -18.10
CA LYS A 534 15.73 -6.86 -18.47
C LYS A 534 16.82 -7.25 -17.47
N GLN A 535 16.85 -8.53 -17.10
CA GLN A 535 17.89 -9.10 -16.24
C GLN A 535 19.16 -9.35 -17.04
N LYS A 536 20.35 -9.28 -16.42
CA LYS A 536 21.60 -9.69 -17.08
C LYS A 536 21.55 -11.18 -17.41
N ALA A 537 21.92 -11.53 -18.64
CA ALA A 537 21.88 -12.92 -19.09
C ALA A 537 22.81 -13.80 -18.25
N PRO A 538 22.33 -14.90 -17.64
CA PRO A 538 23.23 -15.86 -17.00
C PRO A 538 24.21 -16.40 -18.04
N ALA A 539 25.50 -16.50 -17.70
CA ALA A 539 26.53 -16.99 -18.62
C ALA A 539 26.17 -18.37 -19.20
N SER A 540 25.59 -19.24 -18.38
CA SER A 540 25.09 -20.56 -18.81
C SER A 540 23.99 -20.49 -19.88
N VAL A 541 23.10 -19.51 -19.81
CA VAL A 541 22.03 -19.31 -20.79
C VAL A 541 22.62 -18.79 -22.09
N VAL A 542 23.55 -17.84 -22.03
CA VAL A 542 24.20 -17.31 -23.24
C VAL A 542 25.03 -18.38 -23.93
N SER A 543 25.88 -19.10 -23.21
CA SER A 543 26.66 -20.19 -23.79
C SER A 543 25.78 -21.29 -24.40
N ALA A 544 24.65 -21.62 -23.75
CA ALA A 544 23.70 -22.58 -24.30
C ALA A 544 23.04 -22.09 -25.60
N GLN A 545 22.61 -20.84 -25.68
CA GLN A 545 22.01 -20.31 -26.91
C GLN A 545 23.06 -20.09 -28.00
N CYS A 546 24.27 -19.64 -27.67
CA CYS A 546 25.36 -19.51 -28.64
C CYS A 546 25.76 -20.89 -29.22
N ALA A 547 25.74 -21.96 -28.42
CA ALA A 547 25.94 -23.32 -28.91
C ALA A 547 24.81 -23.75 -29.86
N ARG A 548 23.54 -23.50 -29.50
CA ARG A 548 22.38 -23.77 -30.36
C ARG A 548 22.46 -23.00 -31.68
N ILE A 549 22.88 -21.74 -31.66
CA ILE A 549 23.04 -20.91 -32.86
C ILE A 549 24.14 -21.46 -33.78
N LYS A 550 25.28 -21.90 -33.23
CA LYS A 550 26.36 -22.51 -34.02
C LYS A 550 25.90 -23.81 -34.70
N GLU A 551 25.18 -24.66 -33.97
CA GLU A 551 24.64 -25.92 -34.51
C GLU A 551 23.55 -25.67 -35.57
N ALA A 552 22.62 -24.75 -35.31
CA ALA A 552 21.55 -24.39 -36.24
C ALA A 552 22.10 -23.75 -37.53
N ALA A 553 23.14 -22.92 -37.43
CA ALA A 553 23.81 -22.35 -38.60
C ALA A 553 24.47 -23.42 -39.50
N GLN A 554 25.01 -24.49 -38.92
CA GLN A 554 25.57 -25.63 -39.66
C GLN A 554 24.50 -26.48 -40.34
N ASN A 555 23.36 -26.63 -39.67
CA ASN A 555 22.23 -27.43 -40.13
C ASN A 555 21.23 -26.64 -41.01
N LEU A 556 21.50 -25.36 -41.28
CA LEU A 556 20.65 -24.44 -42.05
C LEU A 556 19.24 -24.30 -41.45
N ASP A 557 19.12 -24.39 -40.11
CA ASP A 557 17.86 -24.33 -39.38
C ASP A 557 17.56 -22.88 -38.94
N VAL A 558 16.85 -22.15 -39.79
CA VAL A 558 16.54 -20.73 -39.59
C VAL A 558 15.59 -20.52 -38.41
N ASP A 559 14.65 -21.43 -38.18
CA ASP A 559 13.66 -21.33 -37.10
C ASP A 559 14.36 -21.38 -35.74
N VAL A 560 15.34 -22.28 -35.58
CA VAL A 560 16.12 -22.40 -34.34
C VAL A 560 17.06 -21.19 -34.15
N LEU A 561 17.59 -20.60 -35.22
CA LEU A 561 18.40 -19.38 -35.15
C LEU A 561 17.59 -18.18 -34.64
N GLU A 562 16.38 -17.99 -35.18
CA GLU A 562 15.47 -16.91 -34.75
C GLU A 562 15.01 -17.11 -33.31
N GLU A 563 14.67 -18.35 -32.93
CA GLU A 563 14.25 -18.69 -31.56
C GLU A 563 15.38 -18.40 -30.55
N ALA A 564 16.60 -18.85 -30.82
CA ALA A 564 17.73 -18.66 -29.92
C ALA A 564 18.11 -17.17 -29.78
N CYS A 565 18.04 -16.39 -30.86
CA CYS A 565 18.26 -14.94 -30.81
C CYS A 565 17.16 -14.23 -30.02
N SER A 566 15.89 -14.61 -30.20
CA SER A 566 14.77 -14.09 -29.44
C SER A 566 14.92 -14.34 -27.93
N ILE A 567 15.45 -15.51 -27.55
CA ILE A 567 15.77 -15.82 -26.14
C ILE A 567 16.88 -14.89 -25.62
N LEU A 568 17.97 -14.70 -26.37
CA LEU A 568 19.05 -13.79 -25.98
C LEU A 568 18.54 -12.36 -25.82
N GLN A 569 17.70 -11.87 -26.74
CA GLN A 569 17.13 -10.53 -26.69
C GLN A 569 16.24 -10.24 -25.47
N LYS A 570 15.84 -11.24 -24.67
CA LYS A 570 15.09 -11.05 -23.42
C LYS A 570 15.95 -10.51 -22.27
N TYR A 571 17.28 -10.54 -22.41
CA TYR A 571 18.22 -10.15 -21.37
C TYR A 571 18.91 -8.82 -21.65
N SER A 572 19.52 -8.25 -20.61
CA SER A 572 20.36 -7.05 -20.69
C SER A 572 21.83 -7.42 -20.90
N TYR A 573 22.53 -6.63 -21.70
CA TYR A 573 23.94 -6.80 -22.06
C TYR A 573 24.71 -5.49 -21.86
N SER A 574 26.02 -5.59 -21.64
CA SER A 574 26.93 -4.43 -21.71
C SER A 574 26.92 -3.81 -23.12
N VAL A 575 27.44 -2.59 -23.26
CA VAL A 575 27.44 -1.86 -24.54
C VAL A 575 28.11 -2.66 -25.66
N ASP A 576 29.21 -3.34 -25.36
CA ASP A 576 29.97 -4.13 -26.33
C ASP A 576 29.26 -5.46 -26.67
N GLU A 577 28.76 -6.18 -25.67
CA GLU A 577 27.97 -7.41 -25.86
C GLU A 577 26.68 -7.13 -26.65
N LYS A 578 25.98 -6.02 -26.36
CA LYS A 578 24.77 -5.62 -27.08
C LYS A 578 25.05 -5.33 -28.55
N ARG A 579 26.19 -4.69 -28.87
CA ARG A 579 26.61 -4.45 -30.25
C ARG A 579 26.84 -5.76 -31.01
N ILE A 580 27.44 -6.76 -30.36
CA ILE A 580 27.64 -8.09 -30.94
C ILE A 580 26.28 -8.78 -31.15
N LEU A 581 25.38 -8.73 -30.17
CA LEU A 581 24.04 -9.32 -30.26
C LEU A 581 23.19 -8.67 -31.36
N ASP A 582 23.20 -7.35 -31.48
CA ASP A 582 22.47 -6.64 -32.54
C ASP A 582 23.00 -7.01 -33.93
N SER A 583 24.32 -7.20 -34.04
CA SER A 583 24.95 -7.67 -35.28
C SER A 583 24.57 -9.12 -35.59
N LEU A 584 24.52 -9.98 -34.57
CA LEU A 584 24.10 -11.37 -34.69
C LEU A 584 22.64 -11.48 -35.17
N VAL A 585 21.74 -10.70 -34.58
CA VAL A 585 20.32 -10.64 -34.98
C VAL A 585 20.17 -10.16 -36.42
N ALA A 586 20.94 -9.13 -36.82
CA ALA A 586 20.95 -8.65 -38.19
C ALA A 586 21.44 -9.71 -39.18
N SER A 587 22.48 -10.48 -38.82
CA SER A 587 22.99 -11.59 -39.64
C SER A 587 21.98 -12.72 -39.81
N VAL A 588 21.18 -13.03 -38.78
CA VAL A 588 20.07 -14.00 -38.89
C VAL A 588 19.00 -13.49 -39.86
N GLN A 589 18.62 -12.21 -39.76
CA GLN A 589 17.64 -11.59 -40.66
C GLN A 589 18.11 -11.51 -42.12
N SER A 590 19.42 -11.36 -42.34
CA SER A 590 20.02 -11.36 -43.68
C SER A 590 20.44 -12.73 -44.18
N LEU A 591 20.18 -13.81 -43.42
CA LEU A 591 20.58 -15.19 -43.71
C LEU A 591 22.10 -15.37 -43.96
N ASP A 592 22.93 -14.57 -43.29
CA ASP A 592 24.39 -14.71 -43.31
C ASP A 592 24.85 -15.71 -42.23
N LEU A 593 24.72 -16.99 -42.56
CA LEU A 593 24.98 -18.10 -41.62
C LEU A 593 26.45 -18.20 -41.21
N GLY A 594 27.37 -17.74 -42.06
CA GLY A 594 28.81 -17.68 -41.74
C GLY A 594 29.10 -16.65 -40.65
N ALA A 595 28.47 -15.48 -40.74
CA ALA A 595 28.56 -14.44 -39.70
C ALA A 595 27.85 -14.84 -38.40
N CYS A 596 26.74 -15.59 -38.47
CA CYS A 596 26.02 -16.04 -37.27
C CYS A 596 26.90 -16.90 -36.35
N ALA A 597 27.64 -17.86 -36.92
CA ALA A 597 28.49 -18.75 -36.13
C ALA A 597 29.68 -18.02 -35.48
N SER A 598 30.30 -17.07 -36.20
CA SER A 598 31.43 -16.29 -35.68
C SER A 598 30.98 -15.29 -34.60
N LEU A 599 29.87 -14.58 -34.82
CA LEU A 599 29.32 -13.63 -33.85
C LEU A 599 28.80 -14.33 -32.58
N ALA A 600 28.23 -15.53 -32.69
CA ALA A 600 27.87 -16.34 -31.54
C ALA A 600 29.10 -16.80 -30.74
N GLN A 601 30.23 -17.09 -31.40
CA GLN A 601 31.49 -17.39 -30.71
C GLN A 601 32.05 -16.15 -30.01
N GLU A 602 31.97 -14.99 -30.66
CA GLU A 602 32.44 -13.71 -30.12
C GLU A 602 31.62 -13.31 -28.87
N LEU A 603 30.29 -13.44 -28.92
CA LEU A 603 29.40 -13.17 -27.79
C LEU A 603 29.64 -14.12 -26.61
N ASP A 604 29.87 -15.41 -26.89
CA ASP A 604 30.19 -16.43 -25.88
C ASP A 604 31.56 -16.22 -25.23
N SER A 605 32.52 -15.62 -25.96
CA SER A 605 33.86 -15.34 -25.44
C SER A 605 33.95 -14.00 -24.69
N ALA A 606 32.95 -13.13 -24.86
CA ALA A 606 32.88 -11.82 -24.22
C ALA A 606 32.34 -11.88 -22.77
N LEU A 607 31.75 -13.01 -22.38
CA LEU A 607 31.27 -13.34 -21.04
C LEU A 607 32.35 -14.07 -20.23
#